data_AF-A0A0T9KKY3-F1
#
_entry.id   AF-A0A0T9KKY3-F1
#
_cell.length_a   1.000
_cell.length_b   1.000
_cell.length_c   1.000
_cell.angle_alpha   90.00
_cell.angle_beta   90.00
_cell.angle_gamma   90.00
#
_symmetry.space_group_name_H-M   'P 1'
#
loop_
_entity.id
_entity.type
_entity.pdbx_description
1 polymer ?
#
loop_
_entity_poly.entity_id
_entity_poly.type
_entity_poly.pdbx_seq_one_letter_code
_entity_poly.pdbx_strand_id
1 'polypeptide(L)'
;MNKKNADRYDPNSGGQEAMKRIMEAYGFKTRTELSDYTGISNSTLNTWWRRDFYPAQVMVWCSLETGASLQWLATGEGQMFEDTDSQIQKINLFNLDKGILSDTGAVLFDKSLLQSQNDLIAVNNGDSTYIVNKSFQTVLDGKWLVEIEGMKSIRDLELVPVGRVRISGGEIKPPFECALADIKIIGIVERVISKA
;
A
#
# COMPACT_ATOMS: atom_id res chain seq x y z
N MET A 1 22.51 40.93 -9.43
CA MET A 1 22.13 40.62 -8.04
C MET A 1 21.51 39.23 -8.04
N ASN A 2 22.29 38.21 -7.68
CA ASN A 2 21.98 36.81 -7.94
C ASN A 2 21.22 36.23 -6.74
N LYS A 3 19.93 35.93 -6.87
CA LYS A 3 19.16 35.18 -5.86
C LYS A 3 19.67 33.74 -5.86
N LYS A 4 20.61 33.40 -4.98
CA LYS A 4 21.07 32.02 -4.77
C LYS A 4 20.23 31.34 -3.69
N ASN A 5 19.57 30.25 -4.07
CA ASN A 5 19.29 29.05 -3.28
C ASN A 5 18.87 29.24 -1.82
N ALA A 6 17.62 29.63 -1.57
CA ALA A 6 17.04 29.56 -0.21
C ALA A 6 16.59 28.13 0.18
N ASP A 7 16.48 27.20 -0.78
CA ASP A 7 15.88 25.86 -0.57
C ASP A 7 16.89 24.71 -0.66
N ARG A 8 18.20 24.97 -0.56
CA ARG A 8 19.22 23.91 -0.59
C ARG A 8 19.54 23.48 0.84
N TYR A 9 19.39 22.18 1.13
CA TYR A 9 19.82 21.55 2.38
C TYR A 9 21.24 22.00 2.77
N ASP A 10 21.36 22.63 3.95
CA ASP A 10 22.64 23.08 4.51
C ASP A 10 23.19 22.02 5.47
N PRO A 11 24.27 21.29 5.10
CA PRO A 11 24.87 20.27 5.97
C PRO A 11 25.60 20.85 7.19
N ASN A 12 25.63 22.19 7.37
CA ASN A 12 26.28 22.86 8.48
C ASN A 12 25.30 23.45 9.52
N SER A 13 24.00 23.17 9.40
CA SER A 13 22.98 23.62 10.36
C SER A 13 21.88 22.58 10.52
N GLY A 14 21.48 22.23 11.74
CA GLY A 14 20.50 21.18 12.05
C GLY A 14 21.12 19.86 12.55
N GLY A 15 22.44 19.79 12.67
CA GLY A 15 23.15 18.59 13.15
C GLY A 15 22.85 18.20 14.60
N GLN A 16 22.49 19.14 15.47
CA GLN A 16 22.08 18.84 16.85
C GLN A 16 20.78 18.03 16.87
N GLU A 17 19.76 18.48 16.13
CA GLU A 17 18.48 17.78 16.05
C GLU A 17 18.62 16.43 15.35
N ALA A 18 19.47 16.34 14.33
CA ALA A 18 19.79 15.06 13.69
C ALA A 18 20.47 14.07 14.66
N MET A 19 21.39 14.55 15.50
CA MET A 19 22.03 13.72 16.51
C MET A 19 21.03 13.25 17.58
N LYS A 20 20.07 14.08 17.98
CA LYS A 20 18.98 13.66 18.88
C LYS A 20 18.12 12.56 18.24
N ARG A 21 17.76 12.71 16.96
CA ARG A 21 16.98 11.70 16.21
C ARG A 21 17.73 10.38 16.03
N ILE A 22 19.05 10.43 15.78
CA ILE A 22 19.91 9.24 15.79
C ILE A 22 19.82 8.54 17.16
N MET A 23 19.99 9.29 18.24
CA MET A 23 19.89 8.72 19.60
C MET A 23 18.51 8.11 19.85
N GLU A 24 17.45 8.79 19.42
CA GLU A 24 16.07 8.31 19.53
C GLU A 24 15.85 6.99 18.76
N ALA A 25 16.29 6.91 17.50
CA ALA A 25 16.14 5.71 16.67
C ALA A 25 16.92 4.50 17.23
N TYR A 26 18.08 4.73 17.85
CA TYR A 26 18.82 3.67 18.56
C TYR A 26 18.29 3.39 19.98
N GLY A 27 17.42 4.24 20.53
CA GLY A 27 16.97 4.14 21.92
C GLY A 27 17.99 4.60 22.97
N PHE A 28 19.00 5.39 22.58
CA PHE A 28 20.02 5.95 23.46
C PHE A 28 19.51 7.19 24.19
N LYS A 29 19.83 7.30 25.48
CA LYS A 29 19.51 8.46 26.32
C LYS A 29 20.66 9.46 26.38
N THR A 30 21.88 9.01 26.09
CA THR A 30 23.08 9.84 26.20
C THR A 30 23.97 9.78 24.96
N ARG A 31 24.70 10.86 24.69
CA ARG A 31 25.72 10.89 23.61
C ARG A 31 26.91 9.96 23.90
N THR A 32 27.12 9.61 25.16
CA THR A 32 28.13 8.64 25.58
C THR A 32 27.79 7.24 25.06
N GLU A 33 26.52 6.82 25.18
CA GLU A 33 26.07 5.53 24.61
C GLU A 33 26.28 5.48 23.08
N LEU A 34 26.00 6.59 22.39
CA LEU A 34 26.29 6.71 20.96
C LEU A 34 27.80 6.65 20.66
N SER A 35 28.63 7.26 21.50
CA SER A 35 30.10 7.21 21.40
C SER A 35 30.61 5.77 21.54
N ASP A 36 30.13 5.07 22.56
CA ASP A 36 30.54 3.70 22.88
C ASP A 36 30.10 2.73 21.78
N TYR A 37 28.89 2.93 21.23
CA TYR A 37 28.36 2.11 20.15
C TYR A 37 29.08 2.32 18.81
N THR A 38 29.27 3.58 18.41
CA THR A 38 29.84 3.93 17.08
C THR A 38 31.37 3.92 17.06
N GLY A 39 32.03 3.87 18.23
CA GLY A 39 33.48 4.03 18.36
C GLY A 39 33.99 5.46 18.11
N ILE A 40 33.09 6.42 17.89
CA ILE A 40 33.45 7.83 17.70
C ILE A 40 33.67 8.46 19.07
N SER A 41 34.76 9.20 19.27
CA SER A 41 35.04 9.81 20.56
C SER A 41 34.00 10.85 20.98
N ASN A 42 33.71 10.92 22.28
CA ASN A 42 32.88 11.98 22.88
C ASN A 42 33.35 13.40 22.50
N SER A 43 34.66 13.62 22.32
CA SER A 43 35.22 14.91 21.87
C SER A 43 34.80 15.26 20.44
N THR A 44 34.75 14.26 19.55
CA THR A 44 34.29 14.41 18.16
C THR A 44 32.80 14.69 18.12
N LEU A 45 31.99 13.91 18.84
CA LEU A 45 30.54 14.14 18.95
C LEU A 45 30.21 15.53 19.51
N ASN A 46 30.96 15.98 20.53
CA ASN A 46 30.78 17.32 21.09
C ASN A 46 31.18 18.43 20.11
N THR A 47 32.20 18.19 19.28
CA THR A 47 32.59 19.13 18.22
C THR A 47 31.50 19.25 17.17
N TRP A 48 30.94 18.13 16.71
CA TRP A 48 29.82 18.12 15.77
C TRP A 48 28.59 18.81 16.35
N TRP A 49 28.25 18.51 17.60
CA TRP A 49 27.16 19.17 18.31
C TRP A 49 27.33 20.70 18.38
N ARG A 50 28.51 21.17 18.80
CA ARG A 50 28.78 22.61 18.94
C ARG A 50 28.76 23.36 17.60
N ARG A 51 29.15 22.69 16.52
CA ARG A 51 29.17 23.26 15.17
C ARG A 51 27.85 23.04 14.42
N ASP A 52 26.87 22.42 15.07
CA ASP A 52 25.60 22.04 14.47
C ASP A 52 25.77 21.23 13.16
N PHE A 53 26.84 20.43 13.13
CA PHE A 53 27.29 19.69 11.95
C PHE A 53 26.62 18.31 11.88
N TYR A 54 26.16 17.94 10.69
CA TYR A 54 25.51 16.65 10.47
C TYR A 54 26.48 15.47 10.54
N PRO A 55 26.26 14.48 11.42
CA PRO A 55 27.05 13.26 11.45
C PRO A 55 26.60 12.28 10.34
N ALA A 56 26.89 12.63 9.07
CA ALA A 56 26.37 11.92 7.89
C ALA A 56 26.61 10.40 7.92
N GLN A 57 27.82 9.97 8.27
CA GLN A 57 28.14 8.54 8.38
C GLN A 57 27.27 7.82 9.43
N VAL A 58 27.00 8.48 10.56
CA VAL A 58 26.22 7.91 11.66
C VAL A 58 24.73 7.86 11.30
N MET A 59 24.23 8.84 10.55
CA MET A 59 22.85 8.79 10.02
C MET A 59 22.66 7.60 9.07
N VAL A 60 23.63 7.33 8.20
CA VAL A 60 23.58 6.19 7.28
C VAL A 60 23.61 4.87 8.06
N TRP A 61 24.51 4.72 9.04
CA TRP A 61 24.54 3.54 9.90
C TRP A 61 23.22 3.34 10.64
N CYS A 62 22.72 4.41 11.27
CA CYS A 62 21.45 4.39 12.00
C CYS A 62 20.30 3.93 11.11
N SER A 63 20.18 4.48 9.89
CA SER A 63 19.15 4.09 8.94
C SER A 63 19.25 2.60 8.54
N LEU A 64 20.44 2.10 8.26
CA LEU A 64 20.66 0.70 7.86
C LEU A 64 20.45 -0.29 9.01
N GLU A 65 20.79 0.08 10.24
CA GLU A 65 20.75 -0.82 11.39
C GLU A 65 19.37 -0.85 12.06
N THR A 66 18.68 0.29 12.11
CA THR A 66 17.38 0.42 12.78
C THR A 66 16.20 0.35 11.82
N GLY A 67 16.41 0.60 10.53
CA GLY A 67 15.35 0.80 9.55
C GLY A 67 14.74 2.21 9.58
N ALA A 68 15.31 3.14 10.34
CA ALA A 68 14.81 4.50 10.40
C ALA A 68 14.98 5.24 9.06
N SER A 69 13.98 6.05 8.68
CA SER A 69 13.98 6.85 7.47
C SER A 69 15.12 7.87 7.49
N LEU A 70 15.94 7.86 6.44
CA LEU A 70 17.03 8.82 6.30
C LEU A 70 16.51 10.27 6.17
N GLN A 71 15.34 10.46 5.55
CA GLN A 71 14.68 11.76 5.47
C GLN A 71 14.33 12.26 6.88
N TRP A 72 13.71 11.41 7.71
CA TRP A 72 13.38 11.75 9.08
C TRP A 72 14.64 12.03 9.91
N LEU A 73 15.69 11.21 9.80
CA LEU A 73 16.97 11.46 10.49
C LEU A 73 17.58 12.83 10.11
N ALA A 74 17.59 13.17 8.82
CA ALA A 74 18.19 14.41 8.33
C ALA A 74 17.34 15.66 8.62
N THR A 75 16.03 15.58 8.46
CA THR A 75 15.14 16.76 8.43
C THR A 75 14.15 16.81 9.59
N GLY A 76 13.85 15.68 10.21
CA GLY A 76 12.73 15.53 11.14
C GLY A 76 11.36 15.43 10.46
N GLU A 77 11.31 15.49 9.14
CA GLU A 77 10.07 15.35 8.37
C GLU A 77 9.75 13.87 8.10
N GLY A 78 8.46 13.53 8.06
CA GLY A 78 8.00 12.16 7.85
C GLY A 78 7.97 11.32 9.13
N GLN A 79 7.87 10.00 8.97
CA GLN A 79 7.86 9.05 10.08
C GLN A 79 9.26 8.48 10.32
N MET A 80 9.59 8.19 11.59
CA MET A 80 10.86 7.57 11.97
C MET A 80 11.05 6.23 11.28
N PHE A 81 10.02 5.37 11.32
CA PHE A 81 9.99 4.13 10.57
C PHE A 81 8.91 4.25 9.51
N GLU A 82 9.23 3.90 8.27
CA GLU A 82 8.21 3.78 7.23
C GLU A 82 7.32 2.59 7.58
N ASP A 83 6.09 2.86 7.99
CA ASP A 83 5.13 1.81 8.36
C ASP A 83 4.48 1.22 7.10
N THR A 84 5.31 0.72 6.19
CA THR A 84 4.88 0.17 4.89
C THR A 84 3.95 -1.02 5.08
N ASP A 85 4.15 -1.81 6.13
CA ASP A 85 3.28 -2.94 6.49
C ASP A 85 1.88 -2.48 6.91
N SER A 86 1.73 -1.31 7.55
CA SER A 86 0.41 -0.77 7.89
C SER A 86 -0.41 -0.38 6.66
N GLN A 87 0.25 -0.07 5.54
CA GLN A 87 -0.39 0.38 4.30
C GLN A 87 -0.67 -0.76 3.32
N ILE A 88 -0.17 -1.96 3.58
CA ILE A 88 -0.38 -3.12 2.72
C ILE A 88 -1.50 -4.01 3.29
N GLN A 89 -2.38 -4.47 2.41
CA GLN A 89 -3.39 -5.48 2.70
C GLN A 89 -3.09 -6.76 1.92
N LYS A 90 -3.06 -7.89 2.63
CA LYS A 90 -3.00 -9.21 2.01
C LYS A 90 -4.42 -9.65 1.62
N ILE A 91 -4.63 -9.94 0.33
CA ILE A 91 -5.91 -10.36 -0.23
C ILE A 91 -5.75 -11.76 -0.83
N ASN A 92 -6.65 -12.69 -0.49
CA ASN A 92 -6.61 -14.05 -1.04
C ASN A 92 -6.86 -14.02 -2.55
N LEU A 93 -6.05 -14.77 -3.30
CA LEU A 93 -6.06 -14.82 -4.75
C LEU A 93 -6.68 -16.13 -5.23
N PHE A 94 -7.67 -16.01 -6.09
CA PHE A 94 -8.31 -17.13 -6.76
C PHE A 94 -8.07 -17.03 -8.26
N ASN A 95 -7.81 -18.16 -8.90
CA ASN A 95 -7.88 -18.27 -10.35
C ASN A 95 -9.29 -18.69 -10.76
N LEU A 96 -9.89 -17.97 -11.70
CA LEU A 96 -11.17 -18.28 -12.31
C LEU A 96 -10.91 -18.93 -13.66
N ASP A 97 -11.08 -20.26 -13.74
CA ASP A 97 -11.01 -21.00 -14.99
C ASP A 97 -12.31 -21.76 -15.23
N LYS A 98 -12.89 -21.59 -16.43
CA LYS A 98 -14.11 -22.27 -16.88
C LYS A 98 -15.25 -22.31 -15.84
N GLY A 99 -15.43 -21.22 -15.09
CA GLY A 99 -16.50 -21.09 -14.11
C GLY A 99 -16.17 -21.55 -12.69
N ILE A 100 -14.95 -22.03 -12.45
CA ILE A 100 -14.49 -22.57 -11.18
C ILE A 100 -13.46 -21.61 -10.57
N LEU A 101 -13.64 -21.25 -9.30
CA LEU A 101 -12.64 -20.52 -8.52
C LEU A 101 -11.76 -21.51 -7.77
N SER A 102 -10.44 -21.42 -7.99
CA SER A 102 -9.43 -22.21 -7.27
C SER A 102 -8.50 -21.27 -6.50
N ASP A 103 -8.30 -21.53 -5.20
CA ASP A 103 -7.33 -20.78 -4.40
C ASP A 103 -5.91 -20.96 -4.98
N THR A 104 -5.23 -19.85 -5.23
CA THR A 104 -3.89 -19.79 -5.83
C THR A 104 -2.90 -19.03 -4.95
N GLY A 105 -3.31 -18.63 -3.74
CA GLY A 105 -2.47 -17.93 -2.76
C GLY A 105 -3.02 -16.56 -2.38
N ALA A 106 -2.16 -15.54 -2.42
CA ALA A 106 -2.53 -14.18 -2.03
C ALA A 106 -1.72 -13.13 -2.79
N VAL A 107 -2.33 -11.95 -2.97
CA VAL A 107 -1.67 -10.74 -3.44
C VAL A 107 -1.50 -9.76 -2.29
N LEU A 108 -0.41 -9.01 -2.32
CA LEU A 108 -0.22 -7.84 -1.47
C LEU A 108 -0.70 -6.62 -2.25
N PHE A 109 -1.54 -5.81 -1.62
CA PHE A 109 -2.18 -4.68 -2.27
C PHE A 109 -2.06 -3.44 -1.40
N ASP A 110 -1.84 -2.29 -2.02
CA ASP A 110 -1.78 -1.02 -1.30
C ASP A 110 -3.21 -0.61 -0.88
N LYS A 111 -3.42 -0.37 0.42
CA LYS A 111 -4.71 0.02 1.00
C LYS A 111 -5.25 1.32 0.42
N SER A 112 -4.40 2.23 -0.04
CA SER A 112 -4.81 3.49 -0.65
C SER A 112 -5.56 3.32 -1.97
N LEU A 113 -5.37 2.17 -2.64
CA LEU A 113 -5.99 1.86 -3.92
C LEU A 113 -7.38 1.19 -3.77
N LEU A 114 -7.75 0.81 -2.55
CA LEU A 114 -8.99 0.09 -2.22
C LEU A 114 -10.08 1.06 -1.75
N GLN A 115 -11.34 0.79 -2.12
CA GLN A 115 -12.47 1.59 -1.63
C GLN A 115 -12.98 1.05 -0.29
N SER A 116 -12.86 -0.24 -0.07
CA SER A 116 -13.14 -0.90 1.20
C SER A 116 -12.02 -1.88 1.56
N GLN A 117 -11.88 -2.22 2.84
CA GLN A 117 -10.84 -3.16 3.30
C GLN A 117 -11.43 -4.50 3.79
N ASN A 118 -12.74 -4.70 3.68
CA ASN A 118 -13.44 -5.82 4.30
C ASN A 118 -13.90 -6.85 3.27
N ASP A 119 -13.66 -8.14 3.55
CA ASP A 119 -14.05 -9.30 2.73
C ASP A 119 -13.71 -9.14 1.23
N LEU A 120 -12.45 -8.80 0.96
CA LEU A 120 -11.91 -8.72 -0.39
C LEU A 120 -11.34 -10.07 -0.85
N ILE A 121 -11.53 -10.36 -2.14
CA ILE A 121 -10.81 -11.43 -2.85
C ILE A 121 -10.23 -10.87 -4.15
N ALA A 122 -9.07 -11.37 -4.55
CA ALA A 122 -8.52 -11.13 -5.86
C ALA A 122 -8.89 -12.32 -6.77
N VAL A 123 -9.34 -12.04 -7.99
CA VAL A 123 -9.73 -13.07 -8.96
C VAL A 123 -8.95 -12.86 -10.25
N ASN A 124 -8.09 -13.81 -10.60
CA ASN A 124 -7.48 -13.86 -11.93
C ASN A 124 -8.47 -14.46 -12.92
N ASN A 125 -8.66 -13.80 -14.04
CA ASN A 125 -9.44 -14.32 -15.16
C ASN A 125 -8.78 -13.84 -16.47
N GLY A 126 -8.09 -14.76 -17.15
CA GLY A 126 -7.26 -14.44 -18.31
C GLY A 126 -6.10 -13.51 -17.95
N ASP A 127 -5.94 -12.44 -18.72
CA ASP A 127 -4.88 -11.43 -18.55
C ASP A 127 -5.24 -10.32 -17.53
N SER A 128 -6.33 -10.49 -16.77
CA SER A 128 -6.80 -9.50 -15.81
C SER A 128 -6.98 -10.09 -14.41
N THR A 129 -6.63 -9.28 -13.41
CA THR A 129 -6.92 -9.52 -12.00
C THR A 129 -7.99 -8.54 -11.53
N TYR A 130 -9.03 -9.07 -10.91
CA TYR A 130 -10.18 -8.31 -10.40
C TYR A 130 -10.14 -8.31 -8.89
N ILE A 131 -10.16 -7.13 -8.26
CA ILE A 131 -10.36 -7.02 -6.81
C ILE A 131 -11.86 -6.95 -6.56
N VAL A 132 -12.38 -7.97 -5.89
CA VAL A 132 -13.81 -8.16 -5.63
C VAL A 132 -14.10 -7.98 -4.16
N ASN A 133 -15.03 -7.08 -3.84
CA ASN A 133 -15.57 -6.87 -2.51
C ASN A 133 -16.87 -7.66 -2.33
N LYS A 134 -16.87 -8.56 -1.35
CA LYS A 134 -18.03 -9.41 -1.00
C LYS A 134 -18.95 -8.77 0.05
N SER A 135 -18.50 -7.70 0.71
CA SER A 135 -19.26 -6.92 1.70
C SER A 135 -20.10 -5.81 1.05
N PHE A 136 -21.03 -6.18 0.17
CA PHE A 136 -21.97 -5.23 -0.46
C PHE A 136 -23.36 -5.33 0.17
N GLN A 137 -24.08 -4.20 0.24
CA GLN A 137 -25.45 -4.15 0.77
C GLN A 137 -26.53 -4.21 -0.31
N THR A 138 -26.24 -3.66 -1.49
CA THR A 138 -27.20 -3.52 -2.58
C THR A 138 -26.48 -3.72 -3.89
N VAL A 139 -27.16 -4.39 -4.83
CA VAL A 139 -26.68 -4.55 -6.20
C VAL A 139 -26.89 -3.23 -6.93
N LEU A 140 -25.87 -2.78 -7.65
CA LEU A 140 -25.84 -1.54 -8.43
C LEU A 140 -25.28 -1.84 -9.82
N ASP A 141 -25.42 -0.89 -10.73
CA ASP A 141 -24.80 -0.99 -12.04
C ASP A 141 -23.27 -1.05 -11.91
N GLY A 142 -22.63 -1.92 -12.68
CA GLY A 142 -21.18 -2.06 -12.68
C GLY A 142 -20.71 -3.47 -12.98
N LYS A 143 -19.45 -3.76 -12.64
CA LYS A 143 -18.83 -5.06 -12.87
C LYS A 143 -18.88 -5.90 -11.59
N TRP A 144 -19.31 -7.14 -11.69
CA TRP A 144 -19.59 -8.04 -10.57
C TRP A 144 -19.05 -9.44 -10.81
N LEU A 145 -18.65 -10.09 -9.73
CA LEU A 145 -18.49 -11.54 -9.69
C LEU A 145 -19.85 -12.16 -9.38
N VAL A 146 -20.36 -12.96 -10.30
CA VAL A 146 -21.67 -13.61 -10.21
C VAL A 146 -21.55 -15.11 -10.45
N GLU A 147 -22.52 -15.87 -9.97
CA GLU A 147 -22.69 -17.29 -10.24
C GLU A 147 -24.02 -17.51 -10.95
N ILE A 148 -23.95 -18.10 -12.14
CA ILE A 148 -25.08 -18.36 -13.03
C ILE A 148 -25.07 -19.84 -13.36
N GLU A 149 -26.14 -20.56 -12.98
CA GLU A 149 -26.24 -22.01 -13.17
C GLU A 149 -25.02 -22.78 -12.59
N GLY A 150 -24.51 -22.33 -11.45
CA GLY A 150 -23.35 -22.92 -10.77
C GLY A 150 -21.98 -22.49 -11.33
N MET A 151 -21.94 -21.78 -12.47
CA MET A 151 -20.70 -21.28 -13.06
C MET A 151 -20.43 -19.83 -12.62
N LYS A 152 -19.24 -19.60 -12.05
CA LYS A 152 -18.82 -18.25 -11.65
C LYS A 152 -18.26 -17.47 -12.84
N SER A 153 -18.58 -16.19 -12.96
CA SER A 153 -18.00 -15.34 -14.00
C SER A 153 -17.98 -13.88 -13.57
N ILE A 154 -17.05 -13.11 -14.13
CA ILE A 154 -17.06 -11.65 -14.04
C ILE A 154 -18.00 -11.12 -15.13
N ARG A 155 -18.97 -10.31 -14.77
CA ARG A 155 -20.01 -9.78 -15.66
C ARG A 155 -20.30 -8.32 -15.38
N ASP A 156 -20.71 -7.61 -16.41
CA ASP A 156 -21.29 -6.28 -16.27
C ASP A 156 -22.80 -6.42 -16.04
N LEU A 157 -23.29 -5.83 -14.95
CA LEU A 157 -24.70 -5.80 -14.56
C LEU A 157 -25.26 -4.39 -14.77
N GLU A 158 -26.38 -4.31 -15.47
CA GLU A 158 -27.19 -3.09 -15.62
C GLU A 158 -28.59 -3.39 -15.10
N LEU A 159 -29.03 -2.70 -14.05
CA LEU A 159 -30.33 -2.91 -13.43
C LEU A 159 -31.45 -2.43 -14.33
N VAL A 160 -32.49 -3.26 -14.43
CA VAL A 160 -33.71 -2.98 -15.19
C VAL A 160 -34.88 -2.94 -14.19
N PRO A 161 -35.87 -2.04 -14.37
CA PRO A 161 -37.04 -1.98 -13.50
C PRO A 161 -37.70 -3.35 -13.31
N VAL A 162 -38.45 -3.49 -12.20
CA VAL A 162 -39.18 -4.72 -11.85
C VAL A 162 -38.24 -5.88 -11.47
N GLY A 163 -37.08 -5.56 -10.89
CA GLY A 163 -36.16 -6.56 -10.33
C GLY A 163 -35.45 -7.40 -11.38
N ARG A 164 -35.27 -6.86 -12.59
CA ARG A 164 -34.53 -7.51 -13.67
C ARG A 164 -33.12 -6.94 -13.76
N VAL A 165 -32.24 -7.67 -14.42
CA VAL A 165 -30.87 -7.25 -14.67
C VAL A 165 -30.46 -7.69 -16.05
N ARG A 166 -29.80 -6.79 -16.76
CA ARG A 166 -29.12 -7.10 -18.01
C ARG A 166 -27.68 -7.47 -17.69
N ILE A 167 -27.27 -8.64 -18.18
CA ILE A 167 -25.95 -9.22 -17.94
C ILE A 167 -25.17 -9.17 -19.24
N SER A 168 -23.98 -8.59 -19.21
CA SER A 168 -23.05 -8.52 -20.36
C SER A 168 -21.60 -8.82 -19.94
N GLY A 169 -20.63 -8.62 -20.84
CA GLY A 169 -19.20 -8.78 -20.53
C GLY A 169 -18.64 -10.21 -20.57
N GLY A 170 -19.37 -11.18 -21.13
CA GLY A 170 -18.80 -12.51 -21.42
C GLY A 170 -18.30 -12.59 -22.85
N GLU A 171 -17.04 -12.98 -23.05
CA GLU A 171 -16.38 -12.98 -24.38
C GLU A 171 -17.14 -13.75 -25.47
N ILE A 172 -17.92 -14.77 -25.09
CA ILE A 172 -18.54 -15.71 -26.03
C ILE A 172 -20.08 -15.60 -26.07
N LYS A 173 -20.72 -15.08 -25.01
CA LYS A 173 -22.19 -15.10 -24.89
C LYS A 173 -22.77 -13.70 -25.11
N PRO A 174 -23.81 -13.54 -25.96
CA PRO A 174 -24.47 -12.25 -26.11
C PRO A 174 -25.04 -11.76 -24.78
N PRO A 175 -25.20 -10.45 -24.59
CA PRO A 175 -25.91 -9.91 -23.45
C PRO A 175 -27.32 -10.48 -23.37
N PHE A 176 -27.80 -10.75 -22.16
CA PHE A 176 -29.15 -11.25 -21.92
C PHE A 176 -29.75 -10.59 -20.68
N GLU A 177 -31.07 -10.73 -20.52
CA GLU A 177 -31.78 -10.24 -19.34
C GLU A 177 -32.42 -11.41 -18.60
N CYS A 178 -32.30 -11.39 -17.27
CA CYS A 178 -32.98 -12.33 -16.38
C CYS A 178 -33.54 -11.60 -15.15
N ALA A 179 -34.25 -12.30 -14.27
CA ALA A 179 -34.55 -11.74 -12.97
C ALA A 179 -33.27 -11.69 -12.14
N LEU A 180 -33.12 -10.68 -11.28
CA LEU A 180 -31.97 -10.59 -10.37
C LEU A 180 -31.92 -11.80 -9.42
N ALA A 181 -33.07 -12.39 -9.10
CA ALA A 181 -33.19 -13.58 -8.27
C ALA A 181 -32.70 -14.88 -8.95
N ASP A 182 -32.56 -14.89 -10.28
CA ASP A 182 -32.10 -16.08 -11.03
C ASP A 182 -30.57 -16.24 -11.01
N ILE A 183 -29.86 -15.23 -10.49
CA ILE A 183 -28.40 -15.23 -10.37
C ILE A 183 -27.98 -15.05 -8.93
N LYS A 184 -26.82 -15.58 -8.58
CA LYS A 184 -26.21 -15.36 -7.28
C LYS A 184 -25.11 -14.32 -7.40
N ILE A 185 -25.28 -13.21 -6.69
CA ILE A 185 -24.26 -12.16 -6.62
C ILE A 185 -23.23 -12.54 -5.55
N ILE A 186 -21.94 -12.59 -5.93
CA ILE A 186 -20.86 -12.93 -5.01
C ILE A 186 -20.17 -11.67 -4.48
N GLY A 187 -19.94 -10.68 -5.34
CA GLY A 187 -19.30 -9.43 -4.93
C GLY A 187 -19.15 -8.44 -6.08
N ILE A 188 -18.93 -7.18 -5.73
CA ILE A 188 -18.69 -6.08 -6.67
C ILE A 188 -17.20 -5.98 -7.00
N VAL A 189 -16.85 -5.69 -8.24
CA VAL A 189 -15.47 -5.42 -8.65
C VAL A 189 -15.13 -3.97 -8.32
N GLU A 190 -14.20 -3.74 -7.39
CA GLU A 190 -13.71 -2.40 -7.04
C GLU A 190 -12.58 -1.94 -7.99
N ARG A 191 -11.74 -2.87 -8.45
CA ARG A 191 -10.59 -2.60 -9.30
C ARG A 191 -10.35 -3.70 -10.33
N VAL A 192 -9.83 -3.30 -11.47
CA VAL A 192 -9.36 -4.19 -12.54
C VAL A 192 -7.90 -3.85 -12.83
N ILE A 193 -7.07 -4.87 -12.83
CA ILE A 193 -5.64 -4.77 -13.14
C ILE A 193 -5.43 -5.65 -14.36
N SER A 194 -5.25 -5.03 -15.52
CA SER A 194 -5.01 -5.73 -16.77
C SER A 194 -3.52 -5.70 -17.12
N LYS A 195 -3.00 -6.82 -17.62
CA LYS A 195 -1.69 -6.83 -18.26
C LYS A 195 -1.74 -5.92 -19.50
N ALA A 196 -0.72 -5.07 -19.64
CA ALA A 196 -0.55 -4.18 -20.80
C ALA A 196 -0.11 -4.96 -22.04
#